data_AF-A0A0D2ME00-F1
#
_entry.id   AF-A0A0D2ME00-F1
#
_cell.length_a   1.000
_cell.length_b   1.000
_cell.length_c   1.000
_cell.angle_alpha   90.00
_cell.angle_beta   90.00
_cell.angle_gamma   90.00
#
_symmetry.space_group_name_H-M   'P 1'
#
loop_
_entity.id
_entity.type
_entity.pdbx_description
1 polymer ?
#
loop_
_entity_poly.entity_id
_entity_poly.type
_entity_poly.pdbx_seq_one_letter_code
_entity_poly.pdbx_strand_id
1 'polypeptide(L)'
;MVLGVDNSEEAWRCIDKRVNVYPHLREFTAIGSGGSSFRQSMVNAVQAVVGHVERVTQRQSTSGRYVSVTVGPVLVSSADDILEVYTRMKSDDRLRYFL
;
A
#
# COMPACT_ATOMS: atom_id res chain seq x y z
N MET A 1 -1.07 -26.70 -19.42
CA MET A 1 -2.05 -25.60 -19.43
C MET A 1 -1.37 -24.41 -18.75
N VAL A 2 -0.72 -23.56 -19.53
CA VAL A 2 0.01 -22.39 -19.02
C VAL A 2 -0.95 -21.23 -19.17
N LEU A 3 -1.55 -20.75 -18.07
CA LEU A 3 -2.45 -19.60 -18.13
C LEU A 3 -1.60 -18.36 -18.37
N GLY A 4 -1.67 -17.87 -19.61
CA GLY A 4 -1.05 -16.62 -20.04
C GLY A 4 -1.50 -15.48 -19.15
N VAL A 5 -0.50 -14.78 -18.60
CA VAL A 5 -0.68 -13.59 -17.78
C VAL A 5 -1.07 -12.46 -18.72
N ASP A 6 -2.36 -12.23 -18.87
CA ASP A 6 -2.88 -10.94 -19.30
C ASP A 6 -2.60 -9.97 -18.14
N ASN A 7 -1.52 -9.19 -18.23
CA ASN A 7 -1.04 -8.31 -17.16
C ASN A 7 -1.82 -6.98 -17.14
N SER A 8 -3.14 -7.06 -17.35
CA SER A 8 -4.07 -5.94 -17.45
C SER A 8 -4.76 -5.66 -16.11
N GLU A 9 -5.21 -4.42 -15.89
CA GLU A 9 -5.92 -4.03 -14.67
C GLU A 9 -7.18 -4.88 -14.48
N GLU A 10 -7.85 -5.25 -15.57
CA GLU A 10 -9.03 -6.10 -15.61
C GLU A 10 -8.75 -7.51 -15.07
N ALA A 11 -7.60 -8.09 -15.40
CA ALA A 11 -7.20 -9.40 -14.88
C ALA A 11 -6.93 -9.34 -13.36
N TRP A 12 -6.28 -8.27 -12.89
CA TRP A 12 -6.09 -8.03 -11.46
C TRP A 12 -7.43 -7.87 -10.73
N ARG A 13 -8.38 -7.08 -11.28
CA ARG A 13 -9.73 -6.90 -10.71
C ARG A 13 -10.52 -8.21 -10.65
N CYS A 14 -10.40 -9.07 -11.65
CA CYS A 14 -11.04 -10.39 -11.64
C CYS A 14 -10.50 -11.29 -10.53
N ILE A 15 -9.18 -11.28 -10.32
CA ILE A 15 -8.54 -12.02 -9.24
C ILE A 15 -8.97 -11.44 -7.90
N ASP A 16 -8.91 -10.11 -7.73
CA ASP A 16 -9.28 -9.41 -6.50
C ASP A 16 -10.70 -9.77 -6.06
N LYS A 17 -11.68 -9.68 -6.97
CA LYS A 17 -13.07 -10.04 -6.71
C LYS A 17 -13.26 -11.50 -6.28
N ARG A 18 -12.37 -12.40 -6.72
CA ARG A 18 -12.45 -13.83 -6.38
C ARG A 18 -11.81 -14.14 -5.03
N VAL A 19 -10.74 -13.45 -4.67
CA VAL A 19 -9.92 -13.79 -3.49
C VAL A 19 -10.22 -12.91 -2.28
N ASN A 20 -10.79 -11.72 -2.50
CA ASN A 20 -11.06 -10.74 -1.45
C ASN A 20 -12.57 -10.55 -1.24
N VAL A 21 -12.93 -10.42 0.04
CA VAL A 21 -14.26 -10.00 0.47
C VAL A 21 -14.11 -8.65 1.15
N TYR A 22 -14.98 -7.70 0.79
CA TYR A 22 -14.99 -6.37 1.37
C TYR A 22 -16.24 -6.17 2.24
N PRO A 23 -16.16 -5.34 3.31
CA PRO A 23 -14.96 -4.65 3.79
C PRO A 23 -14.02 -5.58 4.59
N HIS A 24 -12.71 -5.34 4.53
CA HIS A 24 -11.72 -6.08 5.33
C HIS A 24 -10.60 -5.18 5.85
N LEU A 25 -9.89 -5.64 6.88
CA LEU A 25 -8.72 -4.95 7.40
C LEU A 25 -7.49 -5.27 6.57
N ARG A 26 -6.77 -4.23 6.12
CA ARG A 26 -5.52 -4.38 5.37
C ARG A 26 -4.42 -3.50 5.95
N GLU A 27 -3.19 -3.99 5.84
CA GLU A 27 -1.98 -3.22 6.14
C GLU A 27 -1.28 -2.86 4.84
N PHE A 28 -0.85 -1.60 4.73
CA PHE A 28 -0.08 -1.12 3.60
C PHE A 28 1.37 -0.96 4.04
N THR A 29 2.28 -1.69 3.40
CA THR A 29 3.71 -1.57 3.71
C THR A 29 4.42 -0.87 2.56
N ALA A 30 5.21 0.15 2.91
CA ALA A 30 6.00 0.95 1.98
C ALA A 30 7.46 0.91 2.41
N ILE A 31 8.37 0.68 1.48
CA ILE A 31 9.81 0.71 1.72
C ILE A 31 10.41 1.80 0.86
N GLY A 32 11.08 2.75 1.48
CA GLY A 32 11.63 3.90 0.78
C GLY A 32 12.75 4.59 1.55
N SER A 33 13.20 5.73 1.01
CA SER A 33 14.25 6.56 1.58
C SER A 33 13.66 7.80 2.26
N GLY A 34 14.38 8.44 3.19
CA GLY A 34 13.96 9.72 3.78
C GLY A 34 13.34 9.65 5.18
N GLY A 35 13.36 8.47 5.82
CA GLY A 35 13.04 8.32 7.25
C GLY A 35 11.66 8.86 7.63
N SER A 36 11.61 9.78 8.59
CA SER A 36 10.34 10.30 9.15
C SER A 36 9.50 11.09 8.15
N SER A 37 10.11 11.81 7.20
CA SER A 37 9.34 12.56 6.20
C SER A 37 8.70 11.64 5.16
N PHE A 38 9.35 10.52 4.84
CA PHE A 38 8.75 9.46 4.02
C PHE A 38 7.60 8.77 4.75
N ARG A 39 7.78 8.45 6.04
CA ARG A 39 6.68 7.94 6.88
C ARG A 39 5.46 8.86 6.82
N GLN A 40 5.64 10.17 6.99
CA GLN A 40 4.51 11.09 6.97
C GLN A 40 3.80 11.11 5.61
N SER A 41 4.55 11.11 4.50
CA SER A 41 3.96 11.01 3.16
C SER A 41 3.12 9.75 2.98
N MET A 42 3.63 8.58 3.43
CA MET A 42 2.90 7.31 3.31
C MET A 42 1.64 7.29 4.17
N VAL A 43 1.71 7.82 5.40
CA VAL A 43 0.54 7.95 6.28
C VAL A 43 -0.50 8.87 5.64
N ASN A 44 -0.10 10.03 5.11
CA ASN A 44 -1.00 10.96 4.43
C ASN A 44 -1.65 10.32 3.19
N ALA A 45 -0.88 9.55 2.41
CA ALA A 45 -1.39 8.87 1.21
C ALA A 45 -2.51 7.88 1.55
N VAL A 46 -2.34 7.10 2.62
CA VAL A 46 -3.35 6.14 3.09
C VAL A 46 -4.54 6.89 3.70
N GLN A 47 -4.28 7.85 4.60
CA GLN A 47 -5.32 8.63 5.27
C GLN A 47 -6.23 9.38 4.30
N ALA A 48 -5.69 9.82 3.16
CA ALA A 48 -6.47 10.52 2.14
C ALA A 48 -7.55 9.65 1.48
N VAL A 49 -7.45 8.32 1.59
CA VAL A 49 -8.41 7.37 0.98
C VAL A 49 -9.28 6.71 2.03
N VAL A 50 -8.68 6.13 3.07
CA VAL A 50 -9.40 5.35 4.10
C VAL A 50 -9.78 6.19 5.33
N GLY A 51 -9.35 7.45 5.38
CA GLY A 51 -9.61 8.35 6.51
C GLY A 51 -8.65 8.10 7.68
N HIS A 52 -9.16 7.62 8.81
CA HIS A 52 -8.37 7.52 10.03
C HIS A 52 -7.44 6.28 10.02
N VAL A 53 -6.18 6.48 10.39
CA VAL A 53 -5.18 5.42 10.57
C VAL A 53 -4.80 5.36 12.04
N GLU A 54 -5.13 4.27 12.71
CA GLU A 54 -4.84 4.11 14.15
C GLU A 54 -3.38 3.74 14.41
N ARG A 55 -2.76 2.93 13.54
CA ARG A 55 -1.44 2.35 13.79
C ARG A 55 -0.50 2.56 12.61
N VAL A 56 0.70 3.05 12.94
CA VAL A 56 1.80 3.21 12.00
C VAL A 56 3.07 2.70 12.67
N THR A 57 3.67 1.69 12.08
CA THR A 57 4.98 1.19 12.51
C THR A 57 6.06 1.56 11.51
N GLN A 58 7.28 1.79 11.99
CA GLN A 58 8.42 2.02 11.13
C GLN A 58 9.60 1.18 11.58
N ARG A 59 10.37 0.68 10.62
CA ARG A 59 11.60 -0.07 10.85
C ARG A 59 12.69 0.46 9.93
N GLN A 60 13.78 0.94 10.51
CA GLN A 60 14.96 1.33 9.75
C GLN A 60 15.72 0.08 9.29
N SER A 61 16.28 0.14 8.08
CA SER A 61 17.17 -0.90 7.59
C SER A 61 18.47 -0.91 8.39
N THR A 62 19.13 -2.07 8.47
CA THR A 62 20.43 -2.23 9.14
C THR A 62 21.50 -1.28 8.57
N SER A 63 21.40 -0.96 7.27
CA SER A 63 22.29 -0.03 6.59
C SER A 63 21.91 1.46 6.76
N GLY A 64 20.79 1.77 7.39
CA GLY A 64 20.25 3.13 7.51
C GLY A 64 19.76 3.78 6.20
N ARG A 65 19.91 3.07 5.07
CA ARG A 65 19.56 3.59 3.73
C ARG A 65 18.05 3.66 3.49
N TYR A 66 17.29 2.73 4.09
CA TYR A 66 15.86 2.59 3.85
C TYR A 66 15.08 2.53 5.15
N VAL A 67 13.81 2.91 5.06
CA VAL A 67 12.82 2.73 6.10
C VAL A 67 11.66 1.93 5.52
N SER A 68 11.24 0.91 6.25
CA SER A 68 9.97 0.21 6.05
C SER A 68 8.93 0.88 6.92
N VAL A 69 7.84 1.33 6.33
CA VAL A 69 6.71 1.97 7.00
C VAL A 69 5.49 1.09 6.76
N THR A 70 4.86 0.62 7.82
CA THR A 70 3.63 -0.15 7.74
C THR A 70 2.50 0.67 8.35
N VAL A 71 1.47 0.91 7.56
CA VAL A 71 0.31 1.74 7.87
C VAL A 71 -0.90 0.81 7.96
N GLY A 72 -1.54 0.77 9.13
CA GLY A 72 -2.68 -0.08 9.40
C GLY A 72 -2.49 -1.03 10.58
N PRO A 73 -3.48 -1.90 10.82
CA PRO A 73 -4.59 -2.25 9.92
C PRO A 73 -5.60 -1.10 9.70
N VAL A 74 -6.10 -0.95 8.47
CA VAL A 74 -7.18 -0.02 8.09
C VAL A 74 -8.32 -0.76 7.40
N LEU A 75 -9.56 -0.29 7.59
CA LEU A 75 -10.73 -0.87 6.93
C LEU A 75 -10.80 -0.40 5.48
N VAL A 76 -10.72 -1.35 4.55
CA VAL A 76 -10.85 -1.10 3.11
C VAL A 76 -12.21 -1.61 2.67
N SER A 77 -12.96 -0.78 1.95
CA SER A 77 -14.32 -1.09 1.50
C SER A 77 -14.39 -1.55 0.05
N SER A 78 -13.37 -1.24 -0.76
CA SER A 78 -13.35 -1.60 -2.17
C SER A 78 -11.94 -1.87 -2.72
N ALA A 79 -11.89 -2.53 -3.88
CA ALA A 79 -10.66 -2.69 -4.65
C ALA A 79 -10.11 -1.34 -5.16
N ASP A 80 -11.00 -0.39 -5.44
CA ASP A 80 -10.63 0.94 -5.90
C ASP A 80 -9.90 1.73 -4.80
N ASP A 81 -10.32 1.60 -3.54
CA ASP A 81 -9.61 2.20 -2.39
C ASP A 81 -8.15 1.74 -2.35
N ILE A 82 -7.90 0.44 -2.59
CA ILE A 82 -6.55 -0.14 -2.61
C ILE A 82 -5.73 0.43 -3.75
N LEU A 83 -6.27 0.45 -4.97
CA LEU A 83 -5.58 1.00 -6.13
C LEU A 83 -5.27 2.49 -5.95
N GLU A 84 -6.20 3.23 -5.36
CA GLU A 84 -6.08 4.65 -5.09
C GLU A 84 -4.99 4.93 -4.04
N VAL A 85 -4.93 4.14 -2.97
CA VAL A 85 -3.83 4.18 -1.98
C VAL A 85 -2.50 3.91 -2.66
N TYR A 86 -2.37 2.84 -3.44
CA TYR A 86 -1.11 2.52 -4.10
C TYR A 86 -0.69 3.58 -5.10
N THR A 87 -1.64 4.20 -5.81
CA THR A 87 -1.36 5.30 -6.74
C THR A 87 -0.79 6.51 -6.00
N ARG A 88 -1.38 6.89 -4.85
CA ARG A 88 -0.85 7.97 -4.00
C ARG A 88 0.50 7.63 -3.36
N MET A 89 0.72 6.39 -2.96
CA MET A 89 2.03 5.98 -2.44
C MET A 89 3.10 6.09 -3.53
N LYS A 90 2.78 5.68 -4.76
CA LYS A 90 3.68 5.73 -5.91
C LYS A 90 4.00 7.15 -6.38
N SER A 91 3.21 8.16 -6.01
CA SER A 91 3.55 9.56 -6.34
C SER A 91 4.74 10.10 -5.53
N ASP A 92 5.19 9.40 -4.49
CA ASP A 92 6.41 9.75 -3.78
C ASP A 92 7.62 9.04 -4.42
N ASP A 93 8.50 9.81 -5.06
CA ASP A 93 9.70 9.30 -5.77
C ASP A 93 10.67 8.52 -4.88
N ARG A 94 10.55 8.64 -3.56
CA ARG A 94 11.40 7.93 -2.59
C ARG A 94 10.94 6.51 -2.33
N LEU A 95 9.73 6.15 -2.76
CA LEU A 95 9.21 4.80 -2.67
C LEU A 95 10.05 3.86 -3.56
N ARG A 96 10.43 2.71 -3.00
CA ARG A 96 11.16 1.66 -3.72
C ARG A 96 10.32 0.40 -3.87
N TYR A 97 9.64 -0.01 -2.81
CA TYR A 97 8.80 -1.20 -2.81
C TYR A 97 7.52 -0.94 -2.01
N PHE A 98 6.44 -1.58 -2.40
CA PHE A 98 5.18 -1.59 -1.66
C PHE A 98 4.64 -3.03 -1.62
N LEU A 99 3.87 -3.33 -0.58
CA LEU A 99 3.22 -4.62 -0.36
C LEU A 99 1.72 -4.43 -0.06
#